data_AF-A0A2G5NT45-F1
#
_entry.id   AF-A0A2G5NT45-F1
#
_cell.length_a   1.000
_cell.length_b   1.000
_cell.length_c   1.000
_cell.angle_alpha   90.00
_cell.angle_beta   90.00
_cell.angle_gamma   90.00
#
_symmetry.space_group_name_H-M   'P 1'
#
loop_
_entity.id
_entity.type
_entity.pdbx_description
1 polymer ?
#
loop_
_entity_poly.entity_id
_entity_poly.type
_entity_poly.pdbx_seq_one_letter_code
_entity_poly.pdbx_strand_id
1 'polypeptide(L)' 'MKKQVKVVGAVIENDRNEILAALRSPTMSLPNLWEFPGGKIEEGESPTEALIREIKEELDCTIEVNELIED' A
#
# COMPACT_ATOMS: atom_id res chain seq x y z
N MET A 1 18.76 8.06 -17.34
CA MET A 1 18.54 7.05 -16.28
C MET A 1 17.08 7.05 -15.89
N LYS A 2 16.43 5.88 -15.76
CA LYS A 2 15.06 5.79 -15.21
C LYS A 2 15.13 6.02 -13.70
N LYS A 3 14.23 6.84 -13.15
CA LYS A 3 14.11 7.03 -11.70
C LYS A 3 13.58 5.72 -11.10
N GLN A 4 14.33 5.14 -10.17
CA GLN A 4 13.82 4.05 -9.35
C GLN A 4 12.98 4.64 -8.22
N VAL A 5 11.81 4.06 -7.99
CA VAL A 5 10.91 4.44 -6.90
C VAL A 5 10.68 3.19 -6.08
N LYS A 6 10.97 3.27 -4.78
CA LYS A 6 10.65 2.21 -3.83
C LYS A 6 9.20 2.38 -3.38
N VAL A 7 8.46 1.28 -3.34
CA VAL A 7 7.04 1.24 -2.97
C VAL A 7 6.79 0.10 -2.01
N VAL A 8 5.71 0.21 -1.26
CA VAL A 8 5.17 -0.82 -0.36
C VAL A 8 3.70 -1.06 -0.69
N GLY A 9 3.22 -2.26 -0.41
CA GLY A 9 1.81 -2.62 -0.49
C GLY A 9 1.42 -3.49 0.69
N ALA A 10 0.21 -3.30 1.21
CA ALA A 10 -0.33 -4.09 2.30
C ALA A 10 -1.23 -5.21 1.77
N VAL A 11 -1.02 -6.43 2.24
CA VAL A 11 -2.00 -7.51 2.13
C VAL A 11 -2.79 -7.52 3.43
N ILE A 12 -4.04 -7.06 3.37
CA ILE A 12 -4.93 -6.98 4.53
C ILE A 12 -6.05 -8.00 4.33
N GLU A 13 -6.11 -8.97 5.23
CA GLU A 13 -7.07 -10.07 5.21
C GLU A 13 -8.09 -9.90 6.34
N ASN A 14 -9.36 -10.22 6.06
CA ASN A 14 -10.41 -10.25 7.08
C ASN A 14 -10.70 -11.68 7.57
N ASP A 15 -11.57 -11.83 8.57
CA ASP A 15 -11.96 -13.13 9.14
C ASP A 15 -12.60 -14.12 8.15
N ARG A 16 -12.92 -13.67 6.92
CA ARG A 16 -13.49 -14.49 5.85
C ARG A 16 -12.45 -14.93 4.80
N ASN A 17 -11.17 -14.64 5.04
CA ASN A 17 -10.07 -14.84 4.09
C ASN A 17 -10.22 -14.05 2.78
N GLU A 18 -10.83 -12.86 2.87
CA GLU A 18 -10.92 -11.93 1.74
C GLU A 18 -9.84 -10.87 1.86
N ILE A 19 -9.22 -10.51 0.73
CA ILE A 19 -8.17 -9.49 0.67
C ILE A 19 -8.75 -8.13 0.30
N LEU A 20 -8.36 -7.10 1.04
CA LEU A 20 -8.70 -5.72 0.72
C LEU A 20 -7.95 -5.25 -0.54
N ALA A 21 -8.70 -4.78 -1.52
CA ALA A 21 -8.17 -4.10 -2.69
C ALA A 21 -8.81 -2.71 -2.82
N ALA A 22 -8.02 -1.73 -3.25
CA ALA A 22 -8.47 -0.39 -3.56
C ALA A 22 -8.70 -0.23 -5.07
N LEU A 23 -9.77 0.46 -5.46
CA LEU A 23 -10.02 0.79 -6.87
C LEU A 23 -9.36 2.13 -7.20
N ARG A 24 -8.47 2.11 -8.20
CA ARG A 24 -7.73 3.29 -8.65
C ARG A 24 -8.67 4.38 -9.16
N SER A 25 -8.40 5.61 -8.76
CA SER A 25 -9.11 6.79 -9.25
C SER A 25 -9.12 6.85 -10.79
N PRO A 26 -10.23 7.28 -11.43
CA PRO A 26 -10.29 7.49 -12.87
C PRO A 26 -9.28 8.50 -13.41
N THR A 27 -8.72 9.36 -12.56
CA THR A 27 -7.77 10.43 -12.94
C THR A 27 -6.30 10.04 -12.74
N MET A 28 -6.02 8.87 -12.15
CA MET A 28 -4.67 8.38 -11.93
C MET A 28 -4.13 7.60 -13.15
N SER A 29 -2.82 7.34 -13.16
CA SER A 29 -2.24 6.37 -14.09
C SER A 29 -2.91 5.00 -13.89
N LEU A 30 -3.12 4.23 -14.96
CA LEU A 30 -3.83 2.93 -14.89
C LEU A 30 -5.19 3.04 -14.16
N PRO A 31 -6.11 3.87 -14.69
CA PRO A 31 -7.38 4.14 -14.01
C PRO A 31 -8.28 2.90 -13.98
N ASN A 32 -9.13 2.82 -12.95
CA ASN A 32 -10.13 1.76 -12.76
C ASN A 32 -9.55 0.32 -12.64
N LEU A 33 -8.26 0.19 -12.33
CA LEU A 33 -7.67 -1.10 -11.93
C LEU A 33 -7.70 -1.24 -10.41
N TRP A 34 -7.68 -2.48 -9.95
CA TRP A 34 -7.53 -2.80 -8.53
C TRP A 34 -6.05 -2.81 -8.13
N GLU A 35 -5.78 -2.36 -6.92
CA GLU A 35 -4.45 -2.36 -6.32
C GLU A 35 -4.49 -2.72 -4.84
N PHE A 36 -3.33 -3.07 -4.29
CA PHE A 36 -3.17 -3.13 -2.85
C PHE A 36 -3.01 -1.73 -2.27
N PRO A 37 -3.63 -1.42 -1.13
CA PRO A 37 -3.37 -0.19 -0.39
C PRO A 37 -1.88 -0.03 -0.05
N GLY A 38 -1.39 1.20 -0.05
CA GLY A 38 0.02 1.51 0.15
C GLY A 38 0.54 2.48 -0.89
N GLY A 39 1.85 2.71 -0.89
CA GLY A 39 2.39 3.78 -1.71
C GLY A 39 3.90 3.85 -1.74
N LYS A 40 4.41 5.07 -1.89
CA LYS A 40 5.83 5.31 -2.09
C LYS A 40 6.52 5.41 -0.73
N ILE A 41 7.71 4.85 -0.65
CA ILE A 41 8.59 5.09 0.50
C ILE A 41 9.23 6.47 0.33
N GLU A 42 9.07 7.34 1.33
CA GLU A 42 9.71 8.65 1.36
C GLU A 42 11.18 8.58 1.81
N GLU A 43 11.92 9.68 1.63
CA GLU A 43 13.33 9.72 2.00
C GLU A 43 13.50 9.64 3.53
N GLY A 44 14.27 8.65 4.00
CA GLY A 44 14.50 8.41 5.42
C GLY A 44 13.46 7.51 6.09
N GLU A 45 12.42 7.11 5.37
CA GLU A 45 11.34 6.27 5.87
C GLU A 45 11.69 4.76 5.73
N SER A 46 11.40 3.97 6.77
CA SER A 46 11.43 2.51 6.67
C SER A 46 10.19 2.00 5.92
N PRO A 47 10.23 0.80 5.30
CA PRO A 47 9.06 0.23 4.64
C PRO A 47 7.81 0.14 5.53
N THR A 48 8.01 -0.16 6.82
CA THR A 48 6.93 -0.25 7.82
C THR A 48 6.32 1.12 8.11
N GLU A 49 7.15 2.15 8.31
CA GLU A 49 6.67 3.52 8.54
C GLU A 49 5.87 4.04 7.34
N ALA A 50 6.37 3.79 6.12
CA ALA A 50 5.69 4.12 4.88
C ALA A 50 4.32 3.47 4.80
N LEU A 51 4.25 2.18 5.11
CA LEU A 51 2.99 1.45 5.05
C LEU A 51 1.97 1.97 6.06
N ILE A 52 2.39 2.25 7.30
CA ILE A 52 1.50 2.81 8.34
C ILE A 52 0.98 4.19 7.91
N ARG A 53 1.85 5.06 7.38
CA ARG A 53 1.48 6.41 6.91
C ARG A 53 0.50 6.35 5.75
N GLU A 54 0.82 5.61 4.69
CA GLU A 54 0.00 5.51 3.49
C GLU A 54 -1.39 4.95 3.83
N ILE A 55 -1.49 3.88 4.63
CA ILE A 55 -2.78 3.32 5.03
C ILE A 55 -3.60 4.30 5.86
N LYS A 56 -2.95 5.10 6.71
CA LYS A 56 -3.62 6.15 7.47
C LYS A 56 -4.15 7.26 6.56
N GLU A 57 -3.40 7.66 5.54
CA GLU A 57 -3.81 8.71 4.59
C GLU A 57 -4.93 8.24 3.65
N GLU A 58 -4.85 7.01 3.14
CA GLU A 58 -5.79 6.49 2.14
C GLU A 58 -7.10 5.97 2.76
N LEU A 59 -7.03 5.32 3.93
CA LEU A 59 -8.15 4.57 4.52
C LEU A 59 -8.56 5.10 5.90
N ASP A 60 -7.88 6.12 6.45
CA ASP A 60 -8.07 6.64 7.82
C ASP A 60 -7.91 5.59 8.93
N CYS A 61 -7.25 4.47 8.62
CA CYS A 61 -7.08 3.33 9.52
C CYS A 61 -5.72 3.33 10.21
N THR A 62 -5.65 2.69 11.38
CA THR A 62 -4.37 2.39 12.06
C THR A 62 -4.11 0.90 11.93
N ILE A 63 -2.88 0.53 11.56
CA ILE A 63 -2.48 -0.86 11.34
C ILE A 63 -1.21 -1.20 12.12
N GLU A 64 -1.01 -2.49 12.33
CA GLU A 64 0.26 -3.08 12.74
C GLU A 64 0.80 -3.92 11.56
N VAL A 65 2.07 -3.73 11.23
CA VAL A 65 2.71 -4.47 10.13
C VAL A 65 3.34 -5.74 10.69
N ASN A 66 2.88 -6.88 10.18
CA ASN A 66 3.31 -8.20 10.63
C ASN A 66 4.40 -8.76 9.71
N GLU A 67 4.11 -9.88 9.06
CA GLU A 67 5.07 -10.62 8.25
C GLU A 67 5.33 -9.92 6.92
N LEU A 68 6.59 -9.92 6.52
CA LEU A 68 6.99 -9.48 5.19
C LEU A 68 6.70 -10.62 4.20
N ILE A 69 5.95 -10.30 3.15
CA ILE A 69 5.66 -11.23 2.06
C ILE A 69 6.74 -11.04 0.99
N GLU A 70 7.64 -12.03 0.89
CA GLU A 70 8.68 -12.15 -0.13
C GLU A 70 8.52 -13.49 -0.88
N ASP A 71 8.88 -13.51 -2.17
CA ASP A 71 8.94 -14.73 -3.00
C ASP A 71 10.19 -15.59 -2.68
#